data_AF-A0A4R1BCD6-F1
#
_entry.id   AF-A0A4R1BCD6-F1
#
_cell.length_a   1.000
_cell.length_b   1.000
_cell.length_c   1.000
_cell.angle_alpha   90.00
_cell.angle_beta   90.00
_cell.angle_gamma   90.00
#
_symmetry.space_group_name_H-M   'P 1'
#
loop_
_entity.id
_entity.type
_entity.pdbx_description
1 polymer ?
#
loop_
_entity_poly.entity_id
_entity_poly.type
_entity_poly.pdbx_seq_one_letter_code
_entity_poly.pdbx_strand_id
1 'polypeptide(L)'
;MLIYIHGFNSSAQSGKAREMAAWLAGRGLAEAWACPDLPHRPAEAIALLEGLIAASRGPAKLVGSSLGGFYATYLAEKHGLRAVHINPCVACHDKLAGMVGEVQKNWHTGAEYTFSAAHAGELAALRVPRPSRPDNHLLLVETGDDVLDYREAVAYFAGARQIVLEGGNHGFTRFNEYLPTILEF
;
A
#
# COMPACT_ATOMS: atom_id res chain seq x y z
N MET A 1 0.07 3.15 15.95
CA MET A 1 1.21 3.35 15.01
C MET A 1 0.65 3.50 13.62
N LEU A 2 1.24 4.35 12.80
CA LEU A 2 0.92 4.52 11.39
C LEU A 2 1.99 3.80 10.57
N ILE A 3 1.59 2.77 9.83
CA ILE A 3 2.48 1.89 9.07
C ILE A 3 2.27 2.17 7.59
N TYR A 4 3.31 2.64 6.91
CA TYR A 4 3.29 2.81 5.46
C TYR A 4 3.90 1.61 4.75
N ILE A 5 3.21 1.19 3.70
CA ILE A 5 3.47 -0.01 2.94
C ILE A 5 3.73 0.42 1.50
N HIS A 6 4.99 0.33 1.08
CA HIS A 6 5.42 0.74 -0.25
C HIS A 6 5.01 -0.26 -1.34
N GLY A 7 5.08 0.16 -2.60
CA GLY A 7 4.73 -0.65 -3.77
C GLY A 7 5.78 -1.67 -4.18
N PHE A 8 5.49 -2.37 -5.27
CA PHE A 8 6.34 -3.39 -5.88
C PHE A 8 7.72 -2.82 -6.25
N ASN A 9 8.78 -3.57 -5.93
CA ASN A 9 10.19 -3.17 -6.17
C ASN A 9 10.57 -1.79 -5.60
N SER A 10 9.78 -1.24 -4.68
CA SER A 10 10.03 0.04 -4.01
C SER A 10 10.75 -0.17 -2.68
N SER A 11 10.81 0.87 -1.84
CA SER A 11 11.50 0.83 -0.55
C SER A 11 10.94 1.92 0.39
N ALA A 12 11.42 1.91 1.63
CA ALA A 12 11.20 2.97 2.60
C ALA A 12 11.74 4.34 2.16
N GLN A 13 12.58 4.37 1.12
CA GLN A 13 13.13 5.59 0.53
C GLN A 13 12.25 6.19 -0.57
N SER A 14 11.09 5.60 -0.87
CA SER A 14 10.16 6.17 -1.85
C SER A 14 9.78 7.62 -1.50
N GLY A 15 9.53 8.46 -2.52
CA GLY A 15 9.21 9.88 -2.33
C GLY A 15 8.09 10.10 -1.30
N LYS A 16 6.96 9.41 -1.47
CA LYS A 16 5.82 9.46 -0.55
C LYS A 16 6.19 9.04 0.88
N ALA A 17 6.97 7.96 1.05
CA ALA A 17 7.40 7.54 2.39
C ALA A 17 8.26 8.61 3.07
N ARG A 18 9.19 9.23 2.34
CA ARG A 18 10.07 10.30 2.84
C ARG A 18 9.30 11.58 3.17
N GLU A 19 8.38 11.97 2.29
CA GLU A 19 7.51 13.13 2.47
C GLU A 19 6.64 12.99 3.72
N MET A 20 6.00 11.83 3.88
CA MET A 20 5.17 11.54 5.04
C MET A 20 5.99 11.48 6.34
N ALA A 21 7.16 10.84 6.32
CA ALA A 21 8.05 10.79 7.47
C ALA A 21 8.48 12.20 7.90
N ALA A 22 8.90 13.05 6.96
CA ALA A 22 9.29 14.43 7.24
C ALA A 22 8.12 15.26 7.79
N TRP A 23 6.93 15.11 7.21
CA TRP A 23 5.72 15.83 7.62
C TRP A 23 5.24 15.42 9.02
N LEU A 24 5.35 14.14 9.40
CA LEU A 24 5.06 13.63 10.74
C LEU A 24 6.12 14.08 11.76
N ALA A 25 7.40 14.03 11.38
CA ALA A 25 8.49 14.51 12.24
C ALA A 25 8.34 15.99 12.59
N GLY A 26 7.97 16.83 11.63
CA GLY A 26 7.66 18.25 11.87
C GLY A 26 6.48 18.52 12.81
N ARG A 27 5.72 17.47 13.17
CA ARG A 27 4.59 17.51 14.12
C ARG A 27 4.88 16.78 15.43
N GLY A 28 6.11 16.32 15.64
CA GLY A 28 6.48 15.53 16.83
C GLY A 28 5.91 14.11 16.82
N LEU A 29 5.50 13.59 15.65
CA LEU A 29 4.89 12.27 15.50
C LEU A 29 5.83 11.22 14.89
N ALA A 30 7.14 11.48 14.86
CA ALA A 30 8.14 10.58 14.27
C ALA A 30 8.11 9.16 14.88
N GLU A 31 7.93 9.05 16.20
CA GLU A 31 7.88 7.76 16.90
C GLU A 31 6.58 6.97 16.66
N ALA A 32 5.54 7.63 16.13
CA ALA A 32 4.26 7.00 15.82
C ALA A 32 4.21 6.43 14.39
N TRP A 33 5.32 6.46 13.65
CA TRP A 33 5.44 6.12 12.24
C TRP A 33 6.38 4.93 12.01
N ALA A 34 6.02 4.05 11.08
CA ALA A 34 6.92 3.02 10.57
C ALA A 34 6.76 2.86 9.05
N CYS A 35 7.89 2.73 8.35
CA CYS A 35 7.94 2.34 6.94
C CYS A 35 9.16 1.44 6.75
N PRO A 36 9.01 0.11 6.93
CA PRO A 36 10.12 -0.83 6.71
C PRO A 36 10.38 -1.02 5.22
N ASP A 37 11.60 -1.41 4.87
CA ASP A 37 11.85 -2.07 3.60
C ASP A 37 11.23 -3.46 3.63
N LEU A 38 10.40 -3.78 2.63
CA LEU A 38 9.71 -5.06 2.57
C LEU A 38 10.54 -6.08 1.78
N PRO A 39 10.63 -7.34 2.24
CA PRO A 39 11.14 -8.45 1.45
C PRO A 39 10.37 -8.60 0.13
N HIS A 40 11.04 -9.12 -0.90
CA HIS A 40 10.41 -9.36 -2.20
C HIS A 40 9.38 -10.50 -2.16
N ARG A 41 9.43 -11.38 -1.15
CA ARG A 41 8.45 -12.45 -0.90
C ARG A 41 7.18 -11.87 -0.24
N PRO A 42 6.00 -11.95 -0.88
CA PRO A 42 4.76 -11.46 -0.28
C PRO A 42 4.46 -12.06 1.10
N ALA A 43 4.69 -13.35 1.32
CA ALA A 43 4.44 -13.98 2.63
C ALA A 43 5.34 -13.40 3.73
N GLU A 44 6.62 -13.15 3.43
CA GLU A 44 7.56 -12.55 4.38
C GLU A 44 7.25 -11.08 4.64
N ALA A 45 6.86 -10.32 3.61
CA ALA A 45 6.41 -8.95 3.76
C ALA A 45 5.19 -8.84 4.68
N ILE A 46 4.21 -9.74 4.52
CA ILE A 46 3.05 -9.82 5.41
C ILE A 46 3.47 -10.19 6.85
N ALA A 47 4.36 -11.17 7.03
CA ALA A 47 4.83 -11.55 8.36
C ALA A 47 5.54 -10.40 9.08
N LEU A 48 6.34 -9.61 8.37
CA LEU A 48 6.98 -8.40 8.90
C LEU A 48 5.94 -7.37 9.34
N LEU A 49 4.96 -7.08 8.47
CA LEU A 49 3.90 -6.11 8.76
C LEU A 49 3.00 -6.53 9.93
N GLU A 50 2.68 -7.83 10.04
CA GLU A 50 2.00 -8.43 11.19
C GLU A 50 2.76 -8.19 12.49
N GLY A 51 4.10 -8.32 12.47
CA GLY A 51 4.95 -8.01 13.62
C GLY A 51 4.84 -6.54 14.07
N LEU A 52 4.80 -5.59 13.13
CA LEU A 52 4.62 -4.16 13.43
C LEU A 52 3.22 -3.86 13.99
N ILE A 53 2.18 -4.52 13.45
CA ILE A 53 0.82 -4.41 13.96
C ILE A 53 0.77 -4.91 15.40
N ALA A 54 1.34 -6.08 15.69
CA ALA A 54 1.37 -6.66 17.04
C ALA A 54 2.18 -5.83 18.05
N ALA A 55 3.27 -5.19 17.62
CA ALA A 55 4.10 -4.34 18.47
C ALA A 55 3.49 -2.94 18.74
N SER A 56 2.39 -2.59 18.07
CA SER A 56 1.74 -1.30 18.24
C SER A 56 1.05 -1.19 19.60
N ARG A 57 1.28 -0.08 20.33
CA ARG A 57 0.66 0.20 21.65
C ARG A 57 -0.87 0.36 21.62
N GLY A 58 -1.48 0.39 20.44
CA GLY A 58 -2.91 0.51 20.19
C GLY A 58 -3.19 0.15 18.74
N PRO A 59 -4.44 0.30 18.25
CA PRO A 59 -4.80 -0.08 16.89
C PRO A 59 -3.84 0.55 15.86
N ALA A 60 -3.18 -0.29 15.09
CA ALA A 60 -2.35 0.17 13.98
C ALA A 60 -3.24 0.77 12.88
N LYS A 61 -2.69 1.73 12.15
CA LYS A 61 -3.31 2.33 10.96
C LYS A 61 -2.39 2.09 9.78
N LEU A 62 -2.95 1.75 8.63
CA LEU A 62 -2.18 1.38 7.45
C LEU A 62 -2.29 2.45 6.38
N VAL A 63 -1.19 2.69 5.65
CA VAL A 63 -1.18 3.50 4.43
C VAL A 63 -0.47 2.71 3.36
N GLY A 64 -1.19 2.23 2.35
CA GLY A 64 -0.64 1.39 1.30
C GLY A 64 -0.70 2.08 -0.06
N SER A 65 0.40 2.06 -0.81
CA SER A 65 0.44 2.57 -2.19
C SER A 65 0.74 1.46 -3.19
N SER A 66 0.05 1.44 -4.34
CA SER A 66 0.23 0.41 -5.38
C SER A 66 0.08 -1.01 -4.79
N LEU A 67 1.07 -1.90 -4.93
CA LEU A 67 1.09 -3.22 -4.26
C LEU A 67 0.94 -3.12 -2.73
N GLY A 68 1.47 -2.09 -2.09
CA GLY A 68 1.29 -1.88 -0.66
C GLY A 68 -0.18 -1.66 -0.28
N GLY A 69 -1.00 -1.14 -1.21
CA GLY A 69 -2.46 -1.03 -1.05
C GLY A 69 -3.15 -2.40 -1.03
N PHE A 70 -2.64 -3.38 -1.76
CA PHE A 70 -3.12 -4.77 -1.74
C PHE A 70 -2.84 -5.42 -0.37
N TYR A 71 -1.61 -5.29 0.13
CA TYR A 71 -1.24 -5.76 1.46
C TYR A 71 -2.03 -5.05 2.57
N ALA A 72 -2.20 -3.73 2.48
CA ALA A 72 -3.00 -2.95 3.41
C ALA A 72 -4.46 -3.45 3.45
N THR A 73 -5.02 -3.83 2.31
CA THR A 73 -6.40 -4.37 2.24
C THR A 73 -6.51 -5.70 2.98
N TYR A 74 -5.60 -6.64 2.71
CA TYR A 74 -5.55 -7.93 3.39
C TYR A 74 -5.40 -7.78 4.91
N LEU A 75 -4.45 -6.94 5.35
CA LEU A 75 -4.19 -6.71 6.78
C LEU A 75 -5.34 -5.98 7.47
N ALA A 76 -5.96 -5.00 6.82
CA ALA A 76 -7.11 -4.29 7.35
C ALA A 76 -8.32 -5.22 7.50
N GLU A 77 -8.58 -6.08 6.53
CA GLU A 77 -9.67 -7.05 6.57
C GLU A 77 -9.47 -8.06 7.72
N LYS A 78 -8.26 -8.63 7.80
CA LYS A 78 -7.88 -9.64 8.79
C LYS A 78 -7.94 -9.11 10.23
N HIS A 79 -7.51 -7.88 10.46
CA HIS A 79 -7.36 -7.31 11.81
C HIS A 79 -8.43 -6.27 12.16
N GLY A 80 -9.34 -5.95 11.24
CA GLY A 80 -10.35 -4.90 11.44
C GLY A 80 -9.74 -3.49 11.56
N LEU A 81 -8.59 -3.24 10.95
CA LEU A 81 -7.86 -1.96 11.03
C LEU A 81 -8.37 -0.96 9.99
N ARG A 82 -8.06 0.32 10.21
CA ARG A 82 -8.24 1.38 9.21
C ARG A 82 -7.07 1.40 8.24
N ALA A 83 -7.36 1.61 6.96
CA ALA A 83 -6.36 1.70 5.90
C ALA A 83 -6.67 2.82 4.90
N VAL A 84 -5.62 3.58 4.56
CA VAL A 84 -5.64 4.48 3.40
C VAL A 84 -4.95 3.80 2.22
N HIS A 85 -5.56 3.89 1.04
CA HIS A 85 -5.10 3.27 -0.19
C HIS A 85 -4.80 4.33 -1.24
N ILE A 86 -3.56 4.40 -1.71
CA ILE A 86 -3.08 5.42 -2.65
C ILE A 86 -2.74 4.77 -3.98
N ASN A 87 -3.55 5.02 -5.01
CA ASN A 87 -3.46 4.35 -6.32
C ASN A 87 -3.24 2.83 -6.13
N PRO A 88 -4.15 2.12 -5.40
CA PRO A 88 -3.90 0.75 -5.00
C PRO A 88 -4.06 -0.21 -6.18
N CYS A 89 -3.26 -1.26 -6.18
CA CYS A 89 -3.43 -2.38 -7.07
C CYS A 89 -4.37 -3.41 -6.43
N VAL A 90 -5.66 -3.38 -6.79
CA VAL A 90 -6.70 -4.20 -6.13
C VAL A 90 -6.71 -5.68 -6.55
N ALA A 91 -6.07 -6.01 -7.67
CA ALA A 91 -5.94 -7.37 -8.19
C ALA A 91 -4.48 -7.71 -8.54
N CYS A 92 -3.54 -7.39 -7.64
CA CYS A 92 -2.10 -7.57 -7.94
C CYS A 92 -1.68 -8.99 -8.27
N HIS A 93 -2.36 -9.99 -7.69
CA HIS A 93 -2.12 -11.40 -8.00
C HIS A 93 -2.30 -11.69 -9.50
N ASP A 94 -3.31 -11.09 -10.15
CA ASP A 94 -3.55 -11.25 -11.58
C ASP A 94 -2.63 -10.34 -12.40
N LYS A 95 -2.51 -9.06 -12.00
CA LYS A 95 -1.72 -8.07 -12.75
C LYS A 95 -0.22 -8.40 -12.79
N LEU A 96 0.31 -9.08 -11.78
CA LEU A 96 1.71 -9.52 -11.72
C LEU A 96 1.93 -10.95 -12.22
N ALA A 97 0.88 -11.69 -12.58
CA ALA A 97 1.01 -13.07 -13.06
C ALA A 97 1.86 -13.17 -14.34
N GLY A 98 1.79 -12.16 -15.22
CA GLY A 98 2.60 -12.08 -16.44
C GLY A 98 4.11 -11.91 -16.19
N MET A 99 4.52 -11.49 -15.00
CA MET A 99 5.93 -11.32 -14.63
C MET A 99 6.60 -12.61 -14.18
N VAL A 100 5.88 -13.74 -14.16
CA VAL A 100 6.45 -15.03 -13.71
C VAL A 100 7.60 -15.47 -14.63
N GLY A 101 8.77 -15.65 -14.03
CA GLY A 101 10.01 -16.00 -14.72
C GLY A 101 10.89 -14.80 -15.07
N GLU A 102 10.40 -13.57 -14.91
CA GLU A 102 11.17 -12.36 -15.17
C GLU A 102 12.08 -12.00 -14.00
N VAL A 103 13.24 -11.40 -14.31
CA VAL A 103 14.10 -10.78 -13.31
C VAL A 103 13.53 -9.42 -12.96
N GLN A 104 13.23 -9.25 -11.69
CA GLN A 104 12.73 -8.03 -11.09
C GLN A 104 13.85 -7.37 -10.29
N LYS A 105 13.83 -6.04 -10.21
CA LYS A 105 14.88 -5.26 -9.59
C LYS A 105 14.30 -4.21 -8.68
N ASN A 106 14.78 -4.15 -7.44
CA ASN A 106 14.44 -3.07 -6.53
C ASN A 106 15.04 -1.75 -7.03
N TRP A 107 14.22 -0.71 -7.15
CA TRP A 107 14.62 0.58 -7.72
C TRP A 107 15.64 1.35 -6.87
N HIS A 108 15.68 1.13 -5.56
CA HIS A 108 16.56 1.86 -4.65
C HIS A 108 17.82 1.09 -4.30
N THR A 109 17.70 -0.21 -4.03
CA THR A 109 18.86 -1.04 -3.62
C THR A 109 19.56 -1.69 -4.81
N GLY A 110 18.89 -1.79 -5.96
CA GLY A 110 19.39 -2.52 -7.12
C GLY A 110 19.39 -4.03 -6.96
N ALA A 111 18.89 -4.56 -5.83
CA ALA A 111 18.79 -6.00 -5.61
C ALA A 111 17.86 -6.65 -6.63
N GLU A 112 18.29 -7.76 -7.21
CA GLU A 112 17.56 -8.49 -8.24
C GLU A 112 17.05 -9.82 -7.70
N TYR A 113 15.89 -10.24 -8.18
CA TYR A 113 15.29 -11.55 -7.88
C TYR A 113 14.41 -12.00 -9.04
N THR A 114 14.24 -13.31 -9.21
CA THR A 114 13.29 -13.83 -10.20
C THR A 114 11.90 -13.92 -9.59
N PHE A 115 10.92 -13.26 -10.20
CA PHE A 115 9.52 -13.38 -9.78
C PHE A 115 8.99 -14.75 -10.19
N SER A 116 9.04 -15.71 -9.25
CA SER A 116 8.60 -17.09 -9.48
C SER A 116 7.10 -17.30 -9.31
N ALA A 117 6.59 -18.44 -9.80
CA ALA A 117 5.21 -18.87 -9.58
C ALA A 117 4.82 -18.91 -8.08
N ALA A 118 5.78 -19.16 -7.19
CA ALA A 118 5.53 -19.12 -5.75
C ALA A 118 5.22 -17.70 -5.25
N HIS A 119 5.80 -16.64 -5.84
CA HIS A 119 5.42 -15.26 -5.49
C HIS A 119 3.98 -14.98 -5.91
N ALA A 120 3.59 -15.38 -7.12
CA ALA A 120 2.23 -15.23 -7.61
C ALA A 120 1.22 -16.00 -6.74
N GLY A 121 1.56 -17.23 -6.33
CA GLY A 121 0.74 -18.04 -5.42
C GLY A 121 0.55 -17.38 -4.05
N GLU A 122 1.62 -16.78 -3.49
CA GLU A 122 1.51 -16.02 -2.23
C GLU A 122 0.62 -14.78 -2.39
N LEU A 123 0.73 -14.03 -3.48
CA LEU A 123 -0.18 -12.90 -3.73
C LEU A 123 -1.64 -13.35 -3.86
N ALA A 124 -1.89 -14.46 -4.56
CA ALA A 124 -3.23 -15.00 -4.72
C ALA A 124 -3.85 -15.39 -3.38
N ALA A 125 -3.06 -15.93 -2.44
CA ALA A 125 -3.51 -16.27 -1.09
C ALA A 125 -3.91 -15.05 -0.25
N LEU A 126 -3.41 -13.85 -0.58
CA LEU A 126 -3.75 -12.60 0.11
C LEU A 126 -4.97 -11.89 -0.49
N ARG A 127 -5.57 -12.44 -1.55
CA ARG A 127 -6.70 -11.83 -2.23
C ARG A 127 -7.90 -11.67 -1.29
N VAL A 128 -8.33 -10.43 -1.11
CA VAL A 128 -9.63 -10.09 -0.55
C VAL A 128 -10.59 -9.80 -1.71
N PRO A 129 -11.67 -10.59 -1.94
CA PRO A 129 -12.56 -10.35 -3.07
C PRO A 129 -13.30 -9.01 -3.00
N ARG A 130 -13.67 -8.59 -1.80
CA ARG A 130 -14.28 -7.29 -1.50
C ARG A 130 -14.06 -6.96 -0.02
N PRO A 131 -13.70 -5.71 0.35
CA PRO A 131 -13.61 -5.32 1.75
C PRO A 131 -14.97 -5.45 2.45
N SER A 132 -15.01 -6.09 3.62
CA SER A 132 -16.26 -6.31 4.37
C SER A 132 -16.69 -5.10 5.21
N ARG A 133 -15.74 -4.20 5.51
CA ARG A 133 -15.93 -3.00 6.36
C ARG A 133 -15.55 -1.74 5.60
N PRO A 134 -16.36 -1.27 4.63
CA PRO A 134 -16.01 -0.14 3.77
C PRO A 134 -15.61 1.13 4.56
N ASP A 135 -16.22 1.38 5.72
CA ASP A 135 -15.92 2.53 6.58
C ASP A 135 -14.48 2.54 7.15
N ASN A 136 -13.80 1.39 7.14
CA ASN A 136 -12.39 1.30 7.52
C ASN A 136 -11.43 1.71 6.41
N HIS A 137 -11.93 2.01 5.21
CA HIS A 137 -11.10 2.31 4.06
C HIS A 137 -11.27 3.76 3.57
N LEU A 138 -10.13 4.38 3.26
CA LEU A 138 -10.07 5.63 2.51
C LEU A 138 -9.32 5.36 1.21
N LEU A 139 -9.99 5.55 0.08
CA LEU A 139 -9.37 5.47 -1.23
C LEU A 139 -8.94 6.86 -1.70
N LEU A 140 -7.66 6.99 -2.08
CA LEU A 140 -7.11 8.15 -2.79
C LEU A 140 -6.62 7.68 -4.17
N VAL A 141 -7.22 8.20 -5.24
CA VAL A 141 -6.83 7.86 -6.62
C VAL A 141 -6.72 9.09 -7.51
N GLU A 142 -5.81 9.01 -8.48
CA GLU A 142 -5.66 9.97 -9.57
C GLU A 142 -6.14 9.36 -10.89
N THR A 143 -6.98 10.05 -11.65
CA THR A 143 -7.56 9.49 -12.89
C THR A 143 -6.54 9.34 -14.01
N GLY A 144 -5.40 10.03 -13.90
CA GLY A 144 -4.25 9.92 -14.80
C GLY A 144 -3.26 8.80 -14.47
N ASP A 145 -3.59 7.89 -13.54
CA ASP A 145 -2.77 6.70 -13.29
C ASP A 145 -2.60 5.88 -14.58
N ASP A 146 -1.35 5.83 -15.06
CA ASP A 146 -0.91 5.22 -16.30
C ASP A 146 -0.52 3.73 -16.14
N VAL A 147 -0.52 3.24 -14.90
CA VAL A 147 -0.15 1.86 -14.56
C VAL A 147 -1.38 1.04 -14.17
N LEU A 148 -2.34 1.65 -13.48
CA LEU A 148 -3.54 1.00 -12.97
C LEU A 148 -4.79 1.77 -13.39
N ASP A 149 -5.82 1.09 -13.90
CA ASP A 149 -7.11 1.74 -14.15
C ASP A 149 -7.78 2.08 -12.81
N TYR A 150 -7.85 3.38 -12.49
CA TYR A 150 -8.44 3.89 -11.26
C TYR A 150 -9.88 3.40 -11.03
N ARG A 151 -10.62 3.12 -12.11
CA ARG A 151 -12.02 2.65 -12.04
C ARG A 151 -12.14 1.32 -11.33
N GLU A 152 -11.13 0.45 -11.47
CA GLU A 152 -11.10 -0.83 -10.75
C GLU A 152 -11.05 -0.59 -9.24
N ALA A 153 -10.22 0.35 -8.78
CA ALA A 153 -10.11 0.69 -7.37
C ALA A 153 -11.39 1.36 -6.84
N VAL A 154 -11.97 2.29 -7.60
CA VAL A 154 -13.25 2.94 -7.28
C VAL A 154 -14.38 1.91 -7.10
N ALA A 155 -14.47 0.94 -8.01
CA ALA A 155 -15.47 -0.13 -7.93
C ALA A 155 -15.18 -1.10 -6.77
N TYR A 156 -13.93 -1.47 -6.56
CA TYR A 156 -13.52 -2.40 -5.51
C TYR A 156 -13.80 -1.85 -4.10
N PHE A 157 -13.53 -0.56 -3.87
CA PHE A 157 -13.81 0.14 -2.61
C PHE A 157 -15.20 0.78 -2.56
N ALA A 158 -16.18 0.27 -3.33
CA ALA A 158 -17.54 0.79 -3.33
C ALA A 158 -18.15 0.78 -1.90
N GLY A 159 -18.58 1.96 -1.45
CA GLY A 159 -19.11 2.22 -0.11
C GLY A 159 -18.11 2.84 0.86
N ALA A 160 -16.80 2.78 0.57
CA ALA A 160 -15.77 3.43 1.37
C ALA A 160 -15.73 4.95 1.11
N ARG A 161 -15.02 5.71 1.95
CA ARG A 161 -14.69 7.11 1.63
C ARG A 161 -13.72 7.11 0.45
N GLN A 162 -14.01 7.88 -0.59
CA GLN A 162 -13.17 7.96 -1.79
C GLN A 162 -12.87 9.41 -2.15
N ILE A 163 -11.63 9.66 -2.56
CA ILE A 163 -11.15 10.91 -3.12
C ILE A 163 -10.57 10.57 -4.49
N VAL A 164 -11.31 10.92 -5.54
CA VAL A 164 -10.93 10.71 -6.94
C VAL A 164 -10.54 12.06 -7.51
N LEU A 165 -9.29 12.17 -7.96
CA LEU A 165 -8.72 13.44 -8.40
C LEU A 165 -8.43 13.40 -9.90
N GLU A 166 -8.90 14.41 -10.62
CA GLU A 166 -8.69 14.49 -12.07
C GLU A 166 -7.21 14.70 -12.41
N GLY A 167 -6.71 14.01 -13.44
CA GLY A 167 -5.31 14.05 -13.88
C GLY A 167 -4.36 13.30 -12.94
N GLY A 168 -3.10 13.72 -12.90
CA GLY A 168 -2.08 13.10 -12.04
C GLY A 168 -1.36 11.91 -12.70
N ASN A 169 -0.82 10.98 -11.89
CA ASN A 169 -0.15 9.76 -12.35
C ASN A 169 -0.11 8.67 -11.27
N HIS A 170 0.48 7.51 -11.58
CA HIS A 170 0.60 6.40 -10.62
C HIS A 170 1.35 6.78 -9.32
N GLY A 171 2.28 7.73 -9.42
CA GLY A 171 3.05 8.27 -8.29
C GLY A 171 2.20 9.03 -7.25
N PHE A 172 0.97 9.41 -7.59
CA PHE A 172 0.07 10.27 -6.81
C PHE A 172 0.67 11.66 -6.56
N THR A 173 0.49 12.56 -7.53
CA THR A 173 1.18 13.85 -7.63
C THR A 173 0.86 14.84 -6.50
N ARG A 174 -0.33 14.72 -5.89
CA ARG A 174 -0.83 15.62 -4.84
C ARG A 174 -0.64 15.07 -3.43
N PHE A 175 0.26 14.11 -3.22
CA PHE A 175 0.39 13.39 -1.96
C PHE A 175 0.51 14.31 -0.72
N ASN A 176 1.35 15.34 -0.78
CA ASN A 176 1.56 16.28 0.32
C ASN A 176 0.29 17.06 0.72
N GLU A 177 -0.59 17.35 -0.24
CA GLU A 177 -1.85 18.06 0.00
C GLU A 177 -2.83 17.21 0.84
N TYR A 178 -2.73 15.88 0.73
CA TYR A 178 -3.63 14.94 1.40
C TYR A 178 -3.05 14.34 2.68
N LEU A 179 -1.80 14.65 3.07
CA LEU A 179 -1.23 14.21 4.35
C LEU A 179 -2.10 14.56 5.58
N PRO A 180 -2.73 15.76 5.68
CA PRO A 180 -3.67 16.04 6.76
C PRO A 180 -4.86 15.08 6.78
N THR A 181 -5.46 14.82 5.61
CA THR A 181 -6.60 13.89 5.47
C THR A 181 -6.21 12.46 5.83
N ILE A 182 -5.00 12.02 5.45
CA ILE A 182 -4.45 10.70 5.78
C ILE A 182 -4.29 10.56 7.30
N LEU A 183 -3.79 11.60 7.98
CA LEU A 183 -3.59 11.56 9.42
C LEU A 183 -4.91 11.59 10.21
N GLU A 184 -5.89 12.36 9.73
CA GLU A 184 -7.22 12.51 10.34
C GLU A 184 -8.00 11.18 10.35
N PHE A 185 -7.91 10.41 9.26
CA PHE A 185 -8.59 9.13 9.10
C PHE A 185 -8.13 8.05 10.11
#